data_AF-A0A4R0NKP5-F1
#
_entry.id   AF-A0A4R0NKP5-F1
#
_cell.length_a   1.000
_cell.length_b   1.000
_cell.length_c   1.000
_cell.angle_alpha   90.00
_cell.angle_beta   90.00
_cell.angle_gamma   90.00
#
_symmetry.space_group_name_H-M   'P 1'
#
loop_
_entity.id
_entity.type
_entity.pdbx_description
1 polymer ?
#
loop_
_entity_poly.entity_id
_entity_poly.type
_entity_poly.pdbx_seq_one_letter_code
_entity_poly.pdbx_strand_id
1 'polypeptide(L)'
;MNYKKLTDVELVAHLKNGDRNAFTAIYDRYWGVLFLHARKVLGNDEDAREVVQEVFTYLGNNINKIHITSDLSAYLYSSARQNILNIIKRSKLKEKCLESLMRFEVQDSDLNDEINTRELTVHIEASVERLPEKMREVFESGRKVNLSHKST
;
A
#
# COMPACT_ATOMS: atom_id res chain seq x y z
N MET A 1 28.43 -21.25 28.50
CA MET A 1 27.19 -21.03 29.30
C MET A 1 26.00 -21.58 28.53
N ASN A 2 24.97 -22.09 29.22
CA ASN A 2 23.73 -22.52 28.58
C ASN A 2 22.69 -21.39 28.65
N TYR A 3 22.68 -20.51 27.64
CA TYR A 3 21.79 -19.34 27.59
C TYR A 3 20.30 -19.72 27.53
N LYS A 4 19.95 -20.93 27.09
CA LYS A 4 18.53 -21.36 27.01
C LYS A 4 17.88 -21.48 28.39
N LYS A 5 18.67 -21.73 29.44
CA LYS A 5 18.19 -21.86 30.83
C LYS A 5 18.15 -20.54 31.59
N LEU A 6 18.75 -19.48 31.05
CA LEU A 6 18.75 -18.17 31.70
C LEU A 6 17.37 -17.55 31.64
N THR A 7 17.01 -16.86 32.70
CA THR A 7 15.82 -16.00 32.76
C THR A 7 15.95 -14.84 31.78
N ASP A 8 14.83 -14.21 31.44
CA ASP A 8 14.84 -13.02 30.58
C ASP A 8 15.67 -11.88 31.17
N VAL A 9 15.63 -11.72 32.49
CA VAL A 9 16.39 -10.69 33.21
C VAL A 9 17.89 -10.91 33.04
N GLU A 10 18.36 -12.15 33.20
CA GLU A 10 19.77 -12.50 32.99
C GLU A 10 20.18 -12.30 31.52
N LEU A 11 19.36 -12.76 30.58
CA LEU A 11 19.63 -12.58 29.15
C LEU A 11 19.72 -11.11 28.76
N VAL A 12 18.84 -10.26 29.29
CA VAL A 12 18.89 -8.81 29.07
C VAL A 12 20.17 -8.21 29.65
N ALA A 13 20.57 -8.62 30.86
CA ALA A 13 21.80 -8.14 31.48
C ALA A 13 23.04 -8.50 30.63
N HIS A 14 23.11 -9.75 30.17
CA HIS A 14 24.17 -10.20 29.26
C HIS A 14 24.16 -9.43 27.93
N LEU A 15 22.97 -9.21 27.36
CA LEU A 15 22.82 -8.47 26.11
C LEU A 15 23.28 -7.01 26.26
N LYS A 16 22.97 -6.33 27.38
CA LYS A 16 23.46 -4.98 27.68
C LYS A 16 24.98 -4.91 27.77
N ASN A 17 25.62 -6.00 28.19
CA ASN A 17 27.08 -6.13 28.21
C ASN A 17 27.69 -6.49 26.83
N GLY A 18 26.88 -6.53 25.76
CA GLY A 18 27.34 -6.80 24.40
C GLY A 18 27.40 -8.28 24.01
N ASP A 19 26.84 -9.18 24.83
CA ASP A 19 26.85 -10.61 24.56
C ASP A 19 25.84 -11.00 23.48
N ARG A 20 26.35 -11.30 22.28
CA ARG A 20 25.54 -11.71 21.12
C ARG A 20 24.85 -13.06 21.32
N ASN A 21 25.37 -13.94 22.19
CA ASN A 21 24.71 -15.22 22.48
C ASN A 21 23.43 -15.01 23.27
N ALA A 22 23.39 -13.98 24.13
CA ALA A 22 22.18 -13.61 24.85
C ALA A 22 21.10 -13.07 23.90
N PHE A 23 21.48 -12.26 22.91
CA PHE A 23 20.57 -11.83 21.84
C PHE A 23 19.96 -13.03 21.11
N THR A 24 20.80 -13.98 20.70
CA THR A 24 20.37 -15.19 19.98
C THR A 24 19.40 -16.02 20.81
N ALA A 25 19.66 -16.18 22.10
CA ALA A 25 18.76 -16.91 23.00
C ALA A 25 17.39 -16.21 23.17
N ILE A 26 17.36 -14.88 23.24
CA ILE A 26 16.11 -14.11 23.26
C ILE A 26 15.38 -14.27 21.92
N TYR A 27 16.10 -14.19 20.79
CA TYR A 27 15.55 -14.38 19.46
C TYR A 27 14.89 -15.75 19.33
N ASP A 28 15.61 -16.83 19.62
CA ASP A 28 15.09 -18.20 19.55
C ASP A 28 13.85 -18.41 20.42
N ARG A 29 13.82 -17.78 21.60
CA ARG A 29 12.71 -17.88 22.56
C ARG A 29 11.45 -17.16 22.07
N TYR A 30 11.60 -15.99 21.46
CA TYR A 30 10.48 -15.10 21.18
C TYR A 30 10.08 -15.00 19.71
N TRP A 31 10.93 -15.40 18.77
CA TRP A 31 10.67 -15.27 17.34
C TRP A 31 9.37 -15.97 16.93
N GLY A 32 9.20 -17.24 17.31
CA GLY A 32 8.05 -18.04 16.89
C GLY A 32 6.73 -17.50 17.41
N VAL A 33 6.69 -17.07 18.69
CA VAL A 33 5.46 -16.55 19.31
C VAL A 33 5.08 -15.18 18.75
N LEU A 34 6.06 -14.31 18.49
CA LEU A 34 5.82 -12.99 17.88
C LEU A 34 5.40 -13.13 16.41
N PHE A 35 6.03 -14.06 15.67
CA PHE A 35 5.67 -14.35 14.29
C PHE A 35 4.22 -14.84 14.18
N LEU A 36 3.83 -15.84 15.00
CA LEU A 36 2.47 -16.36 15.00
C LEU A 36 1.46 -15.29 15.39
N HIS A 37 1.80 -14.44 16.38
CA HIS A 37 0.94 -13.33 16.77
C HIS A 37 0.76 -12.31 15.64
N ALA A 38 1.85 -11.86 15.02
CA ALA A 38 1.81 -10.90 13.91
C ALA A 38 1.07 -11.48 12.69
N ARG A 39 1.36 -12.73 12.31
CA ARG A 39 0.69 -13.43 11.22
C ARG A 39 -0.81 -13.56 11.45
N LYS A 40 -1.24 -13.86 12.67
CA LYS A 40 -2.66 -13.94 13.03
C LYS A 40 -3.39 -12.61 12.81
N VAL A 41 -2.71 -11.48 13.00
CA VAL A 41 -3.31 -10.15 12.87
C VAL A 41 -3.21 -9.61 11.43
N LEU A 42 -2.10 -9.86 10.75
CA LEU A 42 -1.80 -9.29 9.42
C LEU A 42 -2.22 -10.21 8.26
N GLY A 43 -2.45 -11.49 8.52
CA GLY A 43 -2.97 -12.45 7.54
C GLY A 43 -1.95 -12.93 6.50
N ASN A 44 -0.71 -12.45 6.52
CA ASN A 44 0.35 -12.87 5.61
C ASN A 44 1.71 -13.01 6.30
N ASP A 45 2.58 -13.81 5.71
CA ASP A 45 3.87 -14.20 6.29
C ASP A 45 4.98 -13.17 6.05
N GLU A 46 4.82 -12.28 5.08
CA GLU A 46 5.80 -11.26 4.73
C GLU A 46 5.77 -10.13 5.77
N ASP A 47 4.61 -9.50 5.97
CA ASP A 47 4.43 -8.45 6.97
C ASP A 47 4.70 -8.99 8.38
N ALA A 48 4.33 -10.25 8.66
CA ALA A 48 4.63 -10.88 9.95
C ALA A 48 6.14 -11.03 10.20
N ARG A 49 6.93 -11.38 9.17
CA ARG A 49 8.40 -11.41 9.26
C ARG A 49 8.97 -10.01 9.44
N GLU A 50 8.45 -9.02 8.72
CA GLU A 50 8.87 -7.62 8.86
C GLU A 50 8.67 -7.11 10.29
N VAL A 51 7.50 -7.38 10.90
CA VAL A 51 7.23 -7.02 12.30
C VAL A 51 8.28 -7.59 13.23
N VAL A 52 8.56 -8.89 13.12
CA VAL A 52 9.50 -9.57 14.02
C VAL A 52 10.92 -9.03 13.80
N GLN A 53 11.33 -8.83 12.55
CA GLN A 53 12.62 -8.25 12.21
C GLN A 53 12.78 -6.85 12.81
N GLU A 54 11.77 -5.99 12.69
CA GLU A 54 11.81 -4.63 13.23
C GLU A 54 11.90 -4.63 14.76
N VAL A 55 11.15 -5.50 15.44
CA VAL A 55 11.22 -5.66 16.91
C VAL A 55 12.63 -6.02 17.35
N PHE A 56 13.25 -7.03 16.74
CA PHE A 56 14.58 -7.49 17.14
C PHE A 56 15.69 -6.53 16.72
N THR A 57 15.54 -5.86 15.57
CA THR A 57 16.46 -4.80 15.13
C THR A 57 16.44 -3.63 16.12
N TYR A 58 15.24 -3.19 16.51
CA TYR A 58 15.08 -2.13 17.49
C TYR A 58 15.65 -2.52 18.86
N LEU A 59 15.36 -3.75 19.31
CA LEU A 59 15.88 -4.29 20.57
C LEU A 59 17.41 -4.25 20.59
N GLY A 60 18.07 -4.82 19.57
CA GLY A 60 19.53 -4.87 19.49
C GLY A 60 20.17 -3.48 19.47
N ASN A 61 19.61 -2.56 18.68
CA ASN A 61 20.14 -1.20 18.54
C ASN A 61 19.92 -0.32 19.77
N ASN A 62 18.88 -0.60 20.58
CA ASN A 62 18.46 0.28 21.67
C ASN A 62 18.53 -0.36 23.05
N ILE A 63 19.04 -1.60 23.21
CA ILE A 63 19.01 -2.33 24.49
C ILE A 63 19.55 -1.52 25.67
N ASN A 64 20.61 -0.74 25.46
CA ASN A 64 21.22 0.09 26.51
C ASN A 64 20.35 1.27 26.95
N LYS A 65 19.42 1.71 26.09
CA LYS A 65 18.45 2.78 26.39
C LYS A 65 17.15 2.23 26.96
N ILE A 66 16.84 0.96 26.68
CA ILE A 66 15.61 0.32 27.12
C ILE A 66 15.70 0.02 28.63
N HIS A 67 14.78 0.65 29.37
CA HIS A 67 14.50 0.32 30.76
C HIS A 67 13.39 -0.72 30.78
N ILE A 68 13.80 -1.98 30.91
CA ILE A 68 12.88 -3.10 31.09
C ILE A 68 12.46 -3.07 32.57
N THR A 69 11.39 -2.32 32.86
CA THR A 69 10.77 -2.23 34.20
C THR A 69 9.74 -3.35 34.44
N SER A 70 9.32 -4.03 33.37
CA SER A 70 8.37 -5.15 33.34
C SER A 70 8.99 -6.37 32.65
N ASP A 71 8.24 -7.47 32.47
CA ASP A 71 8.74 -8.66 31.78
C ASP A 71 9.13 -8.36 30.32
N LEU A 72 10.27 -8.93 29.86
CA LEU A 72 10.78 -8.79 28.49
C LEU A 72 9.73 -9.17 27.45
N SER A 73 8.94 -10.22 27.73
CA SER A 73 7.81 -10.63 26.90
C SER A 73 6.83 -9.49 26.64
N ALA A 74 6.39 -8.78 27.70
CA ALA A 74 5.45 -7.67 27.59
C ALA A 74 6.02 -6.52 26.75
N TYR A 75 7.31 -6.22 26.90
CA TYR A 75 8.00 -5.25 26.07
C TYR A 75 7.99 -5.65 24.58
N LEU A 76 8.36 -6.89 24.27
CA LEU A 76 8.42 -7.40 22.90
C LEU A 76 7.04 -7.43 22.24
N TYR A 77 6.00 -7.86 22.96
CA TYR A 77 4.62 -7.82 22.46
C TYR A 77 4.14 -6.39 22.21
N SER A 78 4.49 -5.44 23.09
CA SER A 78 4.14 -4.03 22.91
C SER A 78 4.82 -3.43 21.68
N SER A 79 6.10 -3.75 21.47
CA SER A 79 6.84 -3.34 20.27
C SER A 79 6.24 -3.95 19.00
N ALA A 80 5.94 -5.26 19.01
CA ALA A 80 5.29 -5.94 17.89
C ALA A 80 3.93 -5.33 17.57
N ARG A 81 3.10 -5.05 18.59
CA ARG A 81 1.80 -4.39 18.42
C ARG A 81 1.94 -3.02 17.76
N GLN A 82 2.93 -2.22 18.17
CA GLN A 82 3.17 -0.92 17.56
C GLN A 82 3.54 -1.05 16.07
N ASN A 83 4.39 -2.01 15.72
CA ASN A 83 4.77 -2.28 14.33
C ASN A 83 3.58 -2.77 13.49
N ILE A 84 2.77 -3.69 14.03
CA ILE A 84 1.53 -4.16 13.38
C ILE A 84 0.60 -2.97 13.09
N LEU A 85 0.38 -2.08 14.07
CA LEU A 85 -0.46 -0.90 13.89
C LEU A 85 0.11 0.05 12.81
N ASN A 86 1.42 0.17 12.72
CA ASN A 86 2.07 0.99 11.68
C ASN A 86 1.86 0.40 10.29
N ILE A 87 1.99 -0.92 10.13
CA ILE A 87 1.73 -1.61 8.85
C ILE A 87 0.26 -1.44 8.45
N ILE A 88 -0.69 -1.67 9.36
CA ILE A 88 -2.12 -1.50 9.08
C ILE A 88 -2.43 -0.05 8.65
N LYS A 89 -1.85 0.94 9.33
CA LYS A 89 -2.00 2.36 8.96
C LYS A 89 -1.45 2.64 7.56
N ARG A 90 -0.25 2.12 7.23
CA ARG A 90 0.37 2.28 5.90
C ARG A 90 -0.47 1.62 4.81
N SER A 91 -1.01 0.42 5.06
CA SER A 91 -1.90 -0.26 4.13
C SER A 91 -3.16 0.56 3.83
N LYS A 92 -3.82 1.09 4.86
CA LYS A 92 -5.01 1.95 4.70
C LYS A 92 -4.71 3.26 3.98
N LEU A 93 -3.54 3.85 4.22
CA LEU A 93 -3.10 5.05 3.49
C LEU A 93 -2.83 4.74 2.02
N LYS A 94 -2.20 3.59 1.73
CA LYS A 94 -1.95 3.12 0.37
C LYS A 94 -3.25 2.87 -0.38
N GLU A 95 -4.22 2.21 0.26
CA GLU A 95 -5.56 1.98 -0.29
C GLU A 95 -6.25 3.31 -0.63
N LYS A 96 -6.28 4.27 0.30
CA LYS A 96 -6.83 5.62 0.04
C LYS A 96 -6.12 6.36 -1.10
N CYS A 97 -4.80 6.24 -1.19
CA CYS A 97 -4.01 6.85 -2.27
C CYS A 97 -4.35 6.21 -3.62
N LEU A 98 -4.42 4.88 -3.69
CA LEU A 98 -4.84 4.15 -4.89
C LEU A 98 -6.26 4.53 -5.31
N GLU A 99 -7.20 4.61 -4.39
CA GLU A 99 -8.55 5.10 -4.71
C GLU A 99 -8.53 6.54 -5.24
N SER A 100 -7.68 7.41 -4.69
CA SER A 100 -7.55 8.79 -5.16
C SER A 100 -6.94 8.87 -6.56
N LEU A 101 -5.95 8.02 -6.85
CA LEU A 101 -5.33 7.91 -8.17
C LEU A 101 -6.31 7.34 -9.19
N MET A 102 -7.04 6.27 -8.85
CA MET A 102 -8.09 5.72 -9.70
C MET A 102 -9.20 6.74 -9.97
N ARG A 103 -9.61 7.54 -8.97
CA ARG A 103 -10.56 8.64 -9.17
C ARG A 103 -9.99 9.72 -10.10
N PHE A 104 -8.71 10.04 -9.97
CA PHE A 104 -8.04 11.01 -10.83
C PHE A 104 -7.94 10.50 -12.29
N GLU A 105 -7.54 9.25 -12.51
CA GLU A 105 -7.46 8.63 -13.84
C GLU A 105 -8.83 8.55 -14.54
N VAL A 106 -9.90 8.24 -13.81
CA VAL A 106 -11.28 8.25 -14.36
C VAL A 106 -11.72 9.67 -14.74
N GLN A 107 -11.38 10.67 -13.93
CA GLN A 107 -11.71 12.06 -14.24
C GLN A 107 -10.91 12.59 -15.45
N ASP A 108 -9.65 12.20 -15.61
CA ASP A 108 -8.81 12.58 -16.75
C ASP A 108 -9.25 11.86 -18.04
N SER A 109 -9.75 10.63 -17.97
CA SER A 109 -10.34 9.95 -19.14
C SER A 109 -11.63 10.61 -19.62
N ASP A 110 -12.51 11.03 -18.70
CA ASP A 110 -13.73 11.75 -19.05
C ASP A 110 -13.43 13.13 -19.68
N LEU A 111 -12.42 13.84 -19.17
CA LEU A 111 -11.96 15.12 -19.73
C LEU A 111 -11.27 14.93 -21.10
N ASN A 112 -10.44 13.90 -21.27
CA ASN A 112 -9.81 13.62 -22.56
C ASN A 112 -10.83 13.19 -23.62
N ASP A 113 -11.83 12.39 -23.29
CA ASP A 113 -12.86 11.99 -24.24
C ASP A 113 -13.74 13.18 -24.68
N GLU A 114 -14.04 14.12 -23.78
CA GLU A 114 -14.79 15.34 -24.10
C GLU A 114 -13.97 16.35 -24.94
N ILE A 115 -12.65 16.44 -24.69
CA ILE A 115 -11.74 17.28 -25.50
C ILE A 115 -11.53 16.67 -26.90
N ASN A 116 -11.31 15.35 -26.98
CA ASN A 116 -11.03 14.65 -28.24
C ASN A 116 -12.25 14.63 -29.18
N THR A 117 -13.47 14.54 -28.64
CA THR A 117 -14.71 14.65 -29.44
C THR A 117 -14.94 16.07 -29.98
N ARG A 118 -14.57 17.10 -29.21
CA ARG A 118 -14.71 18.51 -29.62
C ARG A 118 -13.70 18.90 -30.71
N GLU A 119 -12.45 18.43 -30.61
CA GLU A 119 -11.44 18.66 -31.65
C GLU A 119 -11.75 17.88 -32.95
N LEU A 120 -12.28 16.67 -32.86
CA LEU A 120 -12.66 15.87 -34.03
C LEU A 120 -13.84 16.48 -34.80
N THR A 121 -14.81 17.09 -34.10
CA THR A 121 -15.98 17.73 -34.72
C THR A 121 -15.59 18.98 -35.50
N VAL A 122 -14.70 19.82 -34.94
CA VAL A 122 -14.21 21.05 -35.59
C VAL A 122 -13.42 20.74 -36.87
N HIS A 123 -12.64 19.65 -36.87
CA HIS A 123 -11.89 19.23 -38.06
C HIS A 123 -12.76 18.63 -39.17
N ILE A 124 -13.86 17.96 -38.81
CA ILE A 124 -14.83 17.45 -39.79
C ILE A 124 -15.61 18.61 -40.43
N GLU A 125 -16.09 19.58 -39.65
CA GLU A 125 -16.86 20.73 -40.17
C GLU A 125 -16.03 21.61 -41.10
N ALA A 126 -14.76 21.88 -40.77
CA ALA A 126 -13.84 22.65 -41.62
C ALA A 126 -13.50 21.94 -42.95
N SER A 127 -13.65 20.61 -43.02
CA SER A 127 -13.41 19.82 -44.23
C SER A 127 -14.62 19.83 -45.18
N VAL A 128 -15.84 20.09 -44.66
CA VAL A 128 -17.07 20.14 -45.47
C VAL A 128 -17.21 21.46 -46.23
N GLU A 129 -16.66 22.57 -45.72
CA GLU A 129 -16.70 23.88 -46.41
C GLU A 129 -15.79 23.99 -47.66
N ARG A 130 -14.87 23.03 -47.87
CA ARG A 130 -13.96 23.00 -49.03
C ARG A 130 -14.43 22.11 -50.18
N LEU A 131 -15.63 21.54 -50.09
CA LEU A 131 -16.18 20.67 -51.13
C LEU A 131 -16.89 21.49 -52.24
N PRO A 132 -16.66 21.19 -53.54
CA PRO A 132 -17.37 21.81 -54.64
C PRO A 132 -18.89 21.57 -54.56
N GLU A 133 -19.69 22.58 -54.93
CA GLU A 133 -21.17 22.69 -54.80
C GLU A 133 -21.94 21.37 -54.98
N LYS A 134 -21.59 20.57 -56.00
CA LYS A 134 -22.26 19.30 -56.34
C LYS A 134 -22.09 18.17 -55.32
N MET A 135 -21.05 18.19 -54.48
CA MET A 135 -20.82 17.15 -53.46
C MET A 135 -21.47 17.49 -52.11
N ARG A 136 -21.74 18.77 -51.84
CA ARG A 136 -22.40 19.25 -50.61
C ARG A 136 -23.89 18.87 -50.57
N GLU A 137 -24.59 18.96 -51.70
CA GLU A 137 -26.02 18.61 -51.80
C GLU A 137 -26.31 17.11 -51.56
N VAL A 138 -25.39 16.23 -51.97
CA VAL A 138 -25.50 14.78 -51.75
C VAL A 138 -25.33 14.44 -50.27
N PHE A 139 -24.42 15.14 -49.59
CA PHE A 139 -24.16 14.95 -48.16
C PHE A 139 -25.33 15.50 -47.29
N GLU A 140 -25.89 16.65 -47.63
CA GLU A 140 -27.05 17.22 -46.92
C GLU A 140 -28.34 16.40 -47.12
N SER A 141 -28.55 15.81 -48.31
CA SER A 141 -29.69 14.92 -48.56
C SER A 141 -29.61 13.61 -47.77
N GLY A 142 -28.43 13.00 -47.63
CA GLY A 142 -28.24 11.80 -46.80
C GLY A 142 -28.50 12.05 -45.31
N ARG A 143 -28.24 13.26 -44.83
CA ARG A 143 -28.45 13.66 -43.43
C ARG A 143 -29.93 13.85 -43.08
N LYS A 144 -30.75 14.34 -44.02
CA LYS A 144 -32.21 14.50 -43.81
C LYS A 144 -32.95 13.15 -43.77
N VAL A 145 -32.48 12.12 -44.48
CA VAL A 145 -33.09 10.78 -44.46
C VAL A 145 -32.92 10.07 -43.11
N ASN A 146 -31.82 10.32 -42.39
CA ASN A 146 -31.60 9.75 -41.05
C ASN A 146 -32.40 10.43 -39.92
N LEU A 147 -32.99 11.61 -40.16
CA LEU A 147 -33.84 12.29 -39.17
C LEU A 147 -35.29 11.79 -39.18
N SER A 148 -35.76 11.12 -40.24
CA SER A 148 -37.15 10.65 -40.34
C SER A 148 -37.41 9.28 -39.68
N HIS A 149 -36.38 8.56 -39.23
CA HIS A 149 -36.51 7.26 -38.55
C HIS A 149 -36.42 7.35 -37.02
N LYS A 150 -36.28 8.56 -36.46
CA LYS A 150 -36.16 8.77 -35.00
C LYS A 150 -37.28 9.65 -34.42
N SER A 151 -38.31 9.96 -35.21
CA SER A 151 -39.58 10.51 -34.72
C SER A 151 -40.62 9.40 -34.73
N THR A 152 -40.73 8.69 -33.62
CA THR A 152 -42.00 8.14 -33.16
C THR A 152 -42.11 8.46 -31.68
#